data_AF-A0A482VD84-F1
#
_entry.id   AF-A0A482VD84-F1
#
_cell.length_a   1.000
_cell.length_b   1.000
_cell.length_c   1.000
_cell.angle_alpha   90.00
_cell.angle_beta   90.00
_cell.angle_gamma   90.00
#
_symmetry.space_group_name_H-M   'P 1'
#
loop_
_entity.id
_entity.type
_entity.pdbx_description
1 polymer ?
#
loop_
_entity_poly.entity_id
_entity_poly.type
_entity_poly.pdbx_seq_one_letter_code
_entity_poly.pdbx_strand_id
1 'polypeptide(L)'
;LIREKISIRNKHVDIKSSEIDLVTETDQQVEKLLIENLSKEFPDHLFIGEESVANGSQCSLTDKPTWIIDPVDGTMNFVHGFPHSCISIALFINKIPEIAVVYNPLIEQLFTAKRGQGAYLNEKKIKVSGETNLNKALVMMEFGTSRDPQKMEVVAANQEILMKEVHG
;
A
#
# COMPACT_ATOMS: atom_id res chain seq x y z
N LEU A 1 -16.91 4.70 0.83
CA LEU A 1 -16.11 4.88 -0.41
C LEU A 1 -15.63 3.56 -1.00
N ILE A 2 -14.48 2.98 -0.59
CA ILE A 2 -13.92 1.77 -1.27
C ILE A 2 -14.92 0.59 -1.29
N ARG A 3 -15.51 0.24 -0.14
CA ARG A 3 -16.51 -0.85 -0.05
C ARG A 3 -17.72 -0.63 -0.97
N GLU A 4 -18.15 0.60 -1.16
CA GLU A 4 -19.31 0.93 -2.00
C GLU A 4 -18.93 0.90 -3.49
N LYS A 5 -17.75 1.41 -3.83
CA LYS A 5 -17.32 1.57 -5.23
C LYS A 5 -16.77 0.27 -5.84
N ILE A 6 -16.32 -0.70 -5.06
CA ILE A 6 -15.73 -1.94 -5.61
C ILE A 6 -16.71 -2.74 -6.48
N SER A 7 -18.00 -2.75 -6.15
CA SER A 7 -19.05 -3.51 -6.85
C SER A 7 -19.51 -2.85 -8.16
N ILE A 8 -19.09 -1.62 -8.42
CA ILE A 8 -19.44 -0.89 -9.64
C ILE A 8 -18.65 -1.48 -10.81
N ARG A 9 -19.36 -1.95 -11.85
CA ARG A 9 -18.75 -2.55 -13.05
C ARG A 9 -18.07 -1.53 -13.97
N ASN A 10 -18.64 -0.33 -14.10
CA ASN A 10 -18.09 0.73 -14.95
C ASN A 10 -17.42 1.79 -14.07
N LYS A 11 -16.23 1.48 -13.57
CA LYS A 11 -15.39 2.47 -12.87
C LYS A 11 -14.72 3.35 -13.93
N HIS A 12 -14.57 4.65 -13.64
CA HIS A 12 -13.67 5.49 -14.42
C HIS A 12 -12.24 5.13 -14.01
N VAL A 13 -11.46 4.65 -14.98
CA VAL A 13 -10.09 4.17 -14.78
C VAL A 13 -9.21 4.95 -15.74
N ASP A 14 -8.22 5.63 -15.19
CA ASP A 14 -7.16 6.28 -15.95
C ASP A 14 -5.87 5.45 -15.85
N ILE A 15 -4.99 5.63 -16.82
CA ILE A 15 -3.69 4.99 -16.89
C ILE A 15 -2.64 5.96 -16.34
N LYS A 16 -1.83 5.50 -15.37
CA LYS A 16 -0.68 6.23 -14.83
C LYS A 16 0.53 6.05 -15.78
N SER A 17 1.49 5.20 -15.43
CA SER A 17 2.76 5.04 -16.18
C SER A 17 2.74 3.95 -17.26
N SER A 18 1.81 2.99 -17.19
CA SER A 18 1.67 1.90 -18.15
C SER A 18 0.25 1.32 -18.14
N GLU A 19 -0.18 0.56 -19.16
CA GLU A 19 -1.55 0.02 -19.30
C GLU A 19 -2.05 -0.84 -18.10
N ILE A 20 -1.16 -1.23 -17.20
CA ILE A 20 -1.46 -2.01 -15.99
C ILE A 20 -1.24 -1.24 -14.69
N ASP A 21 -0.80 0.01 -14.80
CA ASP A 21 -0.65 0.95 -13.71
C ASP A 21 -1.87 1.88 -13.74
N LEU A 22 -2.88 1.52 -12.94
CA LEU A 22 -4.22 2.09 -13.00
C LEU A 22 -4.41 3.07 -11.85
N VAL A 23 -5.21 4.10 -12.08
CA VAL A 23 -5.77 4.97 -11.05
C VAL A 23 -7.26 5.09 -11.26
N THR A 24 -8.02 5.22 -10.17
CA THR A 24 -9.43 5.55 -10.26
C THR A 24 -9.72 6.87 -9.56
N GLU A 25 -10.88 7.46 -9.86
CA GLU A 25 -11.43 8.59 -9.12
C GLU A 25 -11.52 8.30 -7.61
N THR A 26 -11.61 7.01 -7.22
CA THR A 26 -11.67 6.59 -5.81
C THR A 26 -10.36 6.86 -5.09
N ASP A 27 -9.22 6.61 -5.73
CA ASP A 27 -7.88 6.82 -5.18
C ASP A 27 -7.70 8.30 -4.80
N GLN A 28 -8.01 9.20 -5.73
CA GLN A 28 -7.96 10.65 -5.51
C GLN A 28 -8.93 11.12 -4.42
N GLN A 29 -10.16 10.59 -4.39
CA GLN A 29 -11.16 10.95 -3.37
C GLN A 29 -10.75 10.51 -1.96
N VAL A 30 -10.20 9.29 -1.84
CA VAL A 30 -9.74 8.75 -0.56
C VAL A 30 -8.53 9.55 -0.07
N GLU A 31 -7.54 9.81 -0.93
CA GLU A 31 -6.36 10.60 -0.55
C GLU A 31 -6.74 12.00 -0.07
N LYS A 32 -7.59 12.68 -0.85
CA LYS A 32 -8.09 14.02 -0.49
C LYS A 32 -8.80 14.01 0.87
N LEU A 33 -9.68 13.04 1.10
CA LEU A 33 -10.40 12.91 2.37
C LEU A 33 -9.44 12.69 3.55
N LEU A 34 -8.40 11.87 3.37
CA LEU A 34 -7.41 11.60 4.42
C LEU A 34 -6.58 12.85 4.73
N ILE A 35 -6.04 13.51 3.70
CA ILE A 35 -5.22 14.73 3.86
C ILE A 35 -6.05 15.84 4.51
N GLU A 36 -7.29 16.08 4.06
CA GLU A 36 -8.15 17.14 4.61
C GLU A 36 -8.46 16.93 6.10
N ASN A 37 -8.74 15.69 6.51
CA ASN A 37 -9.03 15.40 7.92
C ASN A 37 -7.78 15.47 8.79
N LEU A 38 -6.66 14.89 8.33
CA LEU A 38 -5.40 14.94 9.05
C LEU A 38 -4.84 16.36 9.15
N SER A 39 -5.03 17.20 8.13
CA SER A 39 -4.57 18.60 8.15
C SER A 39 -5.35 19.46 9.15
N LYS A 40 -6.62 19.12 9.43
CA LYS A 40 -7.41 19.82 10.47
C LYS A 40 -6.89 19.52 11.87
N GLU A 41 -6.54 18.25 12.13
CA GLU A 41 -6.03 17.81 13.43
C GLU A 41 -4.54 18.13 13.63
N PHE A 42 -3.76 18.10 12.54
CA PHE A 42 -2.31 18.27 12.54
C PHE A 42 -1.86 19.31 11.48
N PRO A 43 -2.14 20.60 11.68
CA PRO A 43 -1.92 21.64 10.68
C PRO A 43 -0.45 21.85 10.30
N ASP A 44 0.50 21.49 11.19
CA ASP A 44 1.93 21.65 10.97
C ASP A 44 2.61 20.40 10.35
N HIS A 45 1.85 19.32 10.12
CA HIS A 45 2.38 18.10 9.52
C HIS A 45 2.45 18.22 7.99
N LEU A 46 3.37 17.49 7.38
CA LEU A 46 3.50 17.34 5.94
C LEU A 46 2.81 16.07 5.43
N PHE A 47 2.65 15.98 4.11
CA PHE A 47 1.99 14.84 3.45
C PHE A 47 2.80 14.39 2.23
N ILE A 48 2.91 13.08 2.07
CA ILE A 48 3.39 12.41 0.84
C ILE A 48 2.31 11.39 0.46
N GLY A 49 1.45 11.77 -0.48
CA GLY A 49 0.42 10.89 -1.04
C GLY A 49 0.81 10.38 -2.41
N GLU A 50 0.50 9.13 -2.72
CA GLU A 50 0.76 8.52 -4.04
C GLU A 50 0.20 9.37 -5.18
N GLU A 51 -1.07 9.78 -5.11
CA GLU A 51 -1.75 10.51 -6.18
C GLU A 51 -1.29 11.97 -6.24
N SER A 52 -1.00 12.57 -5.09
CA SER A 52 -0.41 13.91 -5.01
C SER A 52 0.96 13.94 -5.69
N VAL A 53 1.80 12.93 -5.46
CA VAL A 53 3.13 12.80 -6.08
C VAL A 53 3.02 12.55 -7.58
N ALA A 54 2.09 11.69 -8.01
CA ALA A 54 1.80 11.48 -9.43
C ALA A 54 1.40 12.78 -10.15
N ASN A 55 0.73 13.69 -9.44
CA ASN A 55 0.34 15.03 -9.92
C ASN A 55 1.41 16.13 -9.70
N GLY A 56 2.65 15.75 -9.39
CA GLY A 56 3.79 16.68 -9.31
C GLY A 56 4.08 17.26 -7.93
N SER A 57 3.43 16.78 -6.87
CA SER A 57 3.80 17.15 -5.50
C SER A 57 5.17 16.59 -5.13
N GLN A 58 5.87 17.28 -4.24
CA GLN A 58 7.21 16.89 -3.83
C GLN A 58 7.20 15.59 -3.01
N CYS A 59 7.89 14.56 -3.51
CA CYS A 59 8.15 13.33 -2.76
C CYS A 59 9.48 13.46 -1.98
N SER A 60 9.47 14.16 -0.85
CA SER A 60 10.66 14.28 0.00
C SER A 60 10.35 14.14 1.47
N LEU A 61 10.97 13.14 2.10
CA LEU A 61 10.86 12.93 3.53
C LEU A 61 11.84 13.83 4.29
N THR A 62 11.31 14.66 5.19
CA THR A 62 12.09 15.58 6.03
C THR A 62 12.07 15.15 7.50
N ASP A 63 12.67 15.94 8.38
CA ASP A 63 12.61 15.68 9.82
C ASP A 63 11.27 16.09 10.45
N LYS A 64 10.46 16.89 9.75
CA LYS A 64 9.10 17.25 10.21
C LYS A 64 8.17 16.04 10.21
N PRO A 65 7.18 16.00 11.12
CA PRO A 65 6.11 15.01 11.08
C PRO A 65 5.47 14.96 9.69
N THR A 66 5.45 13.78 9.08
CA THR A 66 4.99 13.59 7.70
C THR A 66 4.12 12.34 7.62
N TRP A 67 2.90 12.49 7.11
CA TRP A 67 2.00 11.39 6.79
C TRP A 67 2.31 10.88 5.39
N ILE A 68 2.64 9.59 5.27
CA ILE A 68 2.79 8.90 3.98
C ILE A 68 1.51 8.10 3.75
N ILE A 69 0.87 8.30 2.60
CA ILE A 69 -0.46 7.79 2.30
C ILE A 69 -0.45 7.08 0.95
N ASP A 70 -0.95 5.85 0.95
CA ASP A 70 -1.41 5.16 -0.25
C ASP A 70 -2.93 4.96 -0.09
N PRO A 71 -3.76 5.65 -0.89
CA PRO A 71 -5.20 5.66 -0.71
C PRO A 71 -5.86 4.33 -1.10
N VAL A 72 -5.30 3.56 -2.04
CA VAL A 72 -5.81 2.28 -2.51
C VAL A 72 -4.65 1.40 -3.00
N ASP A 73 -3.94 0.78 -2.06
CA ASP A 73 -2.93 -0.22 -2.37
C ASP A 73 -3.63 -1.43 -3.00
N GLY A 74 -3.14 -1.85 -4.16
CA GLY A 74 -3.80 -2.84 -5.02
C GLY A 74 -4.94 -2.25 -5.86
N THR A 75 -4.75 -1.10 -6.52
CA THR A 75 -5.74 -0.49 -7.43
C THR A 75 -6.22 -1.46 -8.51
N MET A 76 -5.35 -2.33 -9.04
CA MET A 76 -5.74 -3.38 -10.00
C MET A 76 -6.76 -4.35 -9.40
N ASN A 77 -6.54 -4.81 -8.17
CA ASN A 77 -7.48 -5.66 -7.44
C ASN A 77 -8.82 -4.92 -7.27
N PHE A 78 -8.78 -3.64 -6.92
CA PHE A 78 -9.98 -2.82 -6.76
C PHE A 78 -10.77 -2.68 -8.06
N VAL A 79 -10.08 -2.42 -9.19
CA VAL A 79 -10.70 -2.31 -10.52
C VAL A 79 -11.43 -3.61 -10.86
N HIS A 80 -10.77 -4.76 -10.68
CA HIS A 80 -11.30 -6.09 -10.98
C HIS A 80 -12.25 -6.66 -9.92
N GLY A 81 -12.44 -5.98 -8.79
CA GLY A 81 -13.30 -6.44 -7.70
C GLY A 81 -12.70 -7.60 -6.88
N PHE A 82 -11.39 -7.80 -6.95
CA PHE A 82 -10.68 -8.77 -6.11
C PHE A 82 -10.54 -8.22 -4.68
N PRO A 83 -10.81 -9.02 -3.63
CA PRO A 83 -11.04 -8.50 -2.27
C PRO A 83 -9.76 -8.10 -1.50
N HIS A 84 -8.66 -7.85 -2.20
CA HIS A 84 -7.36 -7.53 -1.63
C HIS A 84 -6.89 -6.13 -2.08
N SER A 85 -7.58 -5.11 -1.55
CA SER A 85 -7.18 -3.71 -1.68
C SER A 85 -7.25 -3.04 -0.32
N CYS A 86 -6.24 -2.22 0.00
CA CYS A 86 -6.08 -1.63 1.32
C CYS A 86 -5.88 -0.11 1.25
N ILE A 87 -6.19 0.57 2.34
CA ILE A 87 -5.73 1.93 2.59
C ILE A 87 -4.48 1.80 3.48
N SER A 88 -3.38 2.45 3.13
CA SER A 88 -2.15 2.44 3.92
C SER A 88 -1.77 3.86 4.34
N ILE A 89 -1.52 4.06 5.63
CA ILE A 89 -1.15 5.35 6.21
C ILE A 89 -0.06 5.14 7.25
N ALA A 90 1.01 5.93 7.17
CA ALA A 90 2.08 5.92 8.17
C ALA A 90 2.48 7.34 8.57
N LEU A 91 2.78 7.54 9.85
CA LEU A 91 3.36 8.78 10.37
C LEU A 91 4.86 8.58 10.57
N PHE A 92 5.65 9.45 9.95
CA PHE A 92 7.09 9.54 10.15
C PHE A 92 7.44 10.82 10.92
N ILE A 93 8.39 10.74 11.85
CA ILE A 93 8.97 11.88 12.58
C ILE A 93 10.49 11.71 12.58
N ASN A 94 11.26 12.75 12.23
CA ASN A 94 12.72 12.64 12.05
C ASN A 94 13.11 11.50 11.10
N LYS A 95 12.31 11.30 10.03
CA LYS A 95 12.44 10.18 9.07
C LYS A 95 12.30 8.78 9.69
N ILE A 96 11.78 8.65 10.90
CA ILE A 96 11.53 7.37 11.59
C ILE A 96 10.03 7.07 11.57
N PRO A 97 9.60 5.86 11.18
CA PRO A 97 8.19 5.47 11.26
C PRO A 97 7.76 5.31 12.72
N GLU A 98 6.73 6.05 13.12
CA GLU A 98 6.21 6.06 14.49
C GLU A 98 4.88 5.31 14.62
N ILE A 99 3.99 5.46 13.62
CA ILE A 99 2.65 4.85 13.59
C ILE A 99 2.40 4.35 12.17
N ALA A 100 1.75 3.19 12.04
CA ALA A 100 1.28 2.66 10.76
C ALA A 100 -0.12 2.05 10.92
N VAL A 101 -0.94 2.24 9.90
CA VAL A 101 -2.28 1.68 9.75
C VAL A 101 -2.42 1.15 8.34
N VAL A 102 -2.81 -0.11 8.20
CA VAL A 102 -3.21 -0.71 6.91
C VAL A 102 -4.60 -1.29 7.10
N TYR A 103 -5.56 -0.84 6.30
CA TYR A 103 -6.94 -1.26 6.43
C TYR A 103 -7.49 -1.80 5.11
N ASN A 104 -7.89 -3.06 5.09
CA ASN A 104 -8.70 -3.63 4.02
C ASN A 104 -10.19 -3.53 4.39
N PRO A 105 -10.97 -2.64 3.75
CA PRO A 105 -12.37 -2.44 4.07
C PRO A 105 -13.29 -3.54 3.55
N LEU A 106 -12.81 -4.44 2.69
CA LEU A 106 -13.61 -5.48 2.03
C LEU A 106 -13.73 -6.72 2.90
N ILE A 107 -12.63 -7.08 3.56
CA ILE A 107 -12.54 -8.23 4.47
C ILE A 107 -12.33 -7.81 5.93
N GLU A 108 -12.50 -6.52 6.23
CA GLU A 108 -12.48 -5.95 7.58
C GLU A 108 -11.20 -6.30 8.36
N GLN A 109 -10.05 -6.15 7.70
CA GLN A 109 -8.74 -6.36 8.31
C GLN A 109 -8.07 -5.01 8.58
N LEU A 110 -7.95 -4.68 9.86
CA LEU A 110 -7.26 -3.50 10.36
C LEU A 110 -5.94 -3.90 11.00
N PHE A 111 -4.85 -3.67 10.28
CA PHE A 111 -3.50 -3.78 10.80
C PHE A 111 -3.08 -2.43 11.39
N THR A 112 -2.52 -2.44 12.60
CA THR A 112 -1.98 -1.25 13.25
C THR A 112 -0.64 -1.55 13.90
N ALA A 113 0.25 -0.57 13.92
CA ALA A 113 1.50 -0.66 14.65
C ALA A 113 1.89 0.72 15.19
N LYS A 114 2.53 0.71 16.36
CA LYS A 114 3.20 1.88 16.93
C LYS A 114 4.59 1.49 17.40
N ARG A 115 5.59 2.33 17.13
CA ARG A 115 6.98 2.06 17.47
C ARG A 115 7.12 1.71 18.96
N GLY A 116 7.73 0.56 19.24
CA GLY A 116 7.90 0.02 20.59
C GLY A 116 6.66 -0.62 21.23
N GLN A 117 5.49 -0.62 20.56
CA GLN A 117 4.23 -1.15 21.13
C GLN A 117 3.71 -2.43 20.45
N GLY A 118 4.43 -2.91 19.43
CA GLY A 118 4.05 -4.09 18.65
C GLY A 118 3.08 -3.78 17.51
N ALA A 119 2.62 -4.86 16.86
CA ALA A 119 1.67 -4.82 15.75
C ALA A 119 0.41 -5.63 16.10
N TYR A 120 -0.73 -5.23 15.54
CA TYR A 120 -2.04 -5.80 15.82
C TYR A 120 -2.84 -5.98 14.53
N LEU A 121 -3.62 -7.05 14.44
CA LEU A 121 -4.66 -7.28 13.44
C LEU A 121 -6.00 -7.38 14.17
N ASN A 122 -6.93 -6.45 13.89
CA ASN A 122 -8.23 -6.39 14.56
C ASN A 122 -8.08 -6.49 16.09
N GLU A 123 -7.25 -5.61 16.65
CA GLU A 123 -6.92 -5.51 18.09
C GLU A 123 -6.13 -6.69 18.68
N LYS A 124 -5.93 -7.78 17.92
CA LYS A 124 -5.15 -8.94 18.37
C LYS A 124 -3.69 -8.75 18.00
N LYS A 125 -2.79 -8.87 18.98
CA LYS A 125 -1.35 -8.78 18.76
C LYS A 125 -0.88 -9.87 17.80
N ILE A 126 -0.12 -9.48 16.79
CA ILE A 126 0.45 -10.37 15.78
C ILE A 126 1.97 -10.45 15.90
N LYS A 127 2.54 -11.49 15.31
CA LYS A 127 3.98 -11.71 15.19
C LYS A 127 4.27 -12.41 13.86
N VAL A 128 5.49 -12.23 13.37
CA VAL A 128 6.00 -13.00 12.23
C VAL A 128 6.14 -14.48 12.59
N SER A 129 6.28 -15.34 11.58
CA SER A 129 6.65 -16.74 11.80
C SER A 129 8.04 -16.85 12.43
N GLY A 130 8.33 -17.98 13.06
CA GLY A 130 9.67 -18.32 13.54
C GLY A 130 10.49 -19.13 12.53
N GLU A 131 10.02 -19.25 11.28
CA GLU A 131 10.68 -20.07 10.28
C GLU A 131 11.91 -19.35 9.73
N THR A 132 13.05 -20.01 9.79
CA THR A 132 14.35 -19.48 9.32
C THR A 132 14.92 -20.31 8.17
N ASN A 133 14.29 -21.44 7.86
CA ASN A 133 14.67 -22.30 6.76
C ASN A 133 13.79 -22.00 5.54
N LEU A 134 14.45 -21.57 4.45
CA LEU A 134 13.79 -21.18 3.22
C LEU A 134 12.92 -22.31 2.65
N ASN A 135 13.39 -23.56 2.74
CA ASN A 135 12.69 -24.76 2.25
C ASN A 135 11.44 -25.16 3.03
N LYS A 136 11.08 -24.40 4.06
CA LYS A 136 9.81 -24.52 4.79
C LYS A 136 8.98 -23.25 4.73
N ALA A 137 9.52 -22.17 4.17
CA ALA A 137 8.86 -20.89 4.09
C ALA A 137 7.82 -20.89 2.98
N LEU A 138 6.65 -20.31 3.26
CA LEU A 138 5.67 -19.92 2.25
C LEU A 138 5.98 -18.50 1.80
N VAL A 139 6.22 -18.29 0.50
CA VAL A 139 6.63 -16.99 -0.04
C VAL A 139 5.61 -16.47 -1.03
N MET A 140 5.23 -15.21 -0.86
CA MET A 140 4.36 -14.47 -1.79
C MET A 140 5.19 -13.41 -2.52
N MET A 141 4.95 -13.26 -3.82
CA MET A 141 5.65 -12.31 -4.68
C MET A 141 4.68 -11.78 -5.75
N GLU A 142 4.89 -10.52 -6.15
CA GLU A 142 4.17 -9.86 -7.24
C GLU A 142 5.07 -9.76 -8.48
N PHE A 143 4.49 -9.84 -9.68
CA PHE A 143 5.23 -9.66 -10.94
C PHE A 143 5.63 -8.21 -11.21
N GLY A 144 5.06 -7.26 -10.46
CA GLY A 144 5.26 -5.84 -10.64
C GLY A 144 4.54 -5.24 -11.86
N THR A 145 4.45 -3.92 -11.87
CA THR A 145 3.75 -3.12 -12.90
C THR A 145 4.68 -2.65 -14.02
N SER A 146 6.00 -2.81 -13.89
CA SER A 146 6.94 -2.41 -14.94
C SER A 146 6.90 -3.38 -16.13
N ARG A 147 6.97 -2.83 -17.35
CA ARG A 147 7.15 -3.58 -18.60
C ARG A 147 8.48 -3.29 -19.30
N ASP A 148 9.37 -2.60 -18.60
CA ASP A 148 10.77 -2.52 -18.98
C ASP A 148 11.39 -3.93 -19.02
N PRO A 149 12.02 -4.35 -20.14
CA PRO A 149 12.56 -5.69 -20.30
C PRO A 149 13.60 -6.08 -19.26
N GLN A 150 14.47 -5.15 -18.83
CA GLN A 150 15.52 -5.43 -17.86
C GLN A 150 14.92 -5.70 -16.48
N LYS A 151 13.92 -4.90 -16.08
CA LYS A 151 13.18 -5.13 -14.82
C LYS A 151 12.43 -6.45 -14.83
N MET A 152 11.79 -6.80 -15.96
CA MET A 152 11.09 -8.08 -16.12
C MET A 152 12.05 -9.27 -16.01
N GLU A 153 13.24 -9.17 -16.60
CA GLU A 153 14.29 -10.20 -16.50
C GLU A 153 14.73 -10.41 -15.04
N VAL A 154 14.93 -9.33 -14.28
CA VAL A 154 15.27 -9.40 -12.85
C VAL A 154 14.16 -10.08 -12.04
N VAL A 155 12.90 -9.73 -12.27
CA VAL A 155 11.75 -10.36 -11.59
C VAL A 155 11.69 -11.86 -11.88
N ALA A 156 11.84 -12.25 -13.16
CA ALA A 156 11.82 -13.65 -13.56
C ALA A 156 13.00 -14.44 -12.96
N ALA A 157 14.20 -13.86 -12.95
CA ALA A 157 15.38 -14.48 -12.35
C ALA A 157 15.20 -14.71 -10.83
N ASN A 158 14.64 -13.72 -10.11
CA ASN A 158 14.34 -13.85 -8.69
C ASN A 158 13.32 -14.97 -8.42
N GLN A 159 12.28 -15.05 -9.24
CA GLN A 159 11.28 -16.12 -9.14
C GLN A 159 11.90 -17.50 -9.37
N GLU A 160 12.79 -17.64 -10.36
CA GLU A 160 13.48 -18.90 -10.66
C GLU A 160 14.37 -19.38 -9.50
N ILE A 161 14.99 -18.45 -8.78
CA ILE A 161 15.79 -18.75 -7.59
C ILE A 161 14.89 -19.24 -6.47
N LEU A 162 13.80 -18.51 -6.18
CA LEU A 162 12.92 -18.81 -5.05
C LEU A 162 12.14 -20.10 -5.25
N MET A 163 11.59 -20.35 -6.45
CA MET A 163 10.73 -21.51 -6.72
C MET A 163 11.39 -22.87 -6.48
N LYS A 164 12.73 -22.93 -6.42
CA LYS A 164 13.50 -24.15 -6.14
C LYS A 164 13.55 -24.47 -4.64
N GLU A 165 13.39 -23.45 -3.80
CA GLU A 165 13.75 -23.48 -2.39
C GLU A 165 12.59 -23.12 -1.46
N VAL A 166 11.41 -22.73 -1.94
CA VAL A 166 10.29 -22.28 -1.09
C VAL A 166 9.02 -23.08 -1.34
N HIS A 167 8.11 -23.06 -0.38
CA HIS A 167 6.72 -23.42 -0.63
C HIS A 167 6.04 -22.27 -1.40
N GLY A 168 5.21 -22.64 -2.39
CA GLY A 168 4.34 -21.73 -3.13
C GLY A 168 2.98 -21.55 -2.47
#